data_AF-A0A5B1LCI9-F1
#
_entry.id   AF-A0A5B1LCI9-F1
#
_cell.length_a   1.000
_cell.length_b   1.000
_cell.length_c   1.000
_cell.angle_alpha   90.00
_cell.angle_beta   90.00
_cell.angle_gamma   90.00
#
_symmetry.space_group_name_H-M   'P 1'
#
loop_
_entity.id
_entity.type
_entity.pdbx_description
1 polymer ?
#
loop_
_entity_poly.entity_id
_entity_poly.type
_entity_poly.pdbx_seq_one_letter_code
_entity_poly.pdbx_strand_id
1 'polypeptide(L)' 'MTPYEEIETPSQLRAGCEAINTRLAGVARKVVEAAPSIHFDEFPREIPKRTIQISEAAQRLANALHLHLD' A
#
# COMPACT_ATOMS: atom_id res chain seq x y z
N MET A 1 -29.48 -10.76 -1.96
CA MET A 1 -29.11 -11.72 -3.02
C MET A 1 -30.42 -12.28 -3.56
N THR A 2 -30.80 -11.91 -4.79
CA THR A 2 -32.08 -12.32 -5.36
C THR A 2 -32.00 -13.75 -5.90
N PRO A 3 -33.11 -14.52 -5.96
CA PRO A 3 -33.09 -15.96 -6.24
C PRO A 3 -32.75 -16.36 -7.70
N TYR A 4 -32.43 -15.39 -8.56
CA TYR A 4 -32.20 -15.57 -10.00
C TYR A 4 -30.92 -14.87 -10.45
N GLU A 5 -29.81 -15.11 -9.75
CA GLU A 5 -28.51 -14.94 -10.42
C GLU A 5 -28.40 -16.05 -11.46
N GLU A 6 -28.84 -15.75 -12.68
CA GLU A 6 -28.71 -16.69 -13.79
C GLU A 6 -27.25 -17.03 -13.99
N ILE A 7 -26.95 -18.33 -14.08
CA ILE A 7 -25.61 -18.81 -14.34
C ILE A 7 -25.20 -18.28 -15.72
N GLU A 8 -24.01 -17.69 -15.78
CA GLU A 8 -23.43 -17.20 -17.04
C GLU A 8 -23.40 -18.30 -18.10
N THR A 9 -23.60 -17.92 -19.36
CA THR A 9 -23.53 -18.86 -20.48
C THR A 9 -22.12 -19.47 -20.60
N PRO A 10 -21.98 -20.67 -21.20
CA PRO A 10 -20.67 -21.31 -21.36
C PRO A 10 -19.63 -20.44 -22.09
N SER A 11 -20.06 -19.58 -23.03
CA SER A 11 -19.19 -18.63 -23.72
C SER A 11 -18.70 -17.51 -22.80
N GLN A 12 -19.56 -17.00 -21.93
CA GLN A 12 -19.21 -15.99 -20.92
C GLN A 12 -18.24 -16.56 -19.89
N LEU A 13 -18.50 -17.79 -19.39
CA LEU A 13 -17.59 -18.49 -18.48
C LEU A 13 -16.20 -18.71 -19.12
N ARG A 14 -16.17 -19.15 -20.38
CA ARG A 14 -14.90 -19.32 -21.12
C ARG A 14 -14.15 -18.00 -21.26
N ALA A 15 -14.82 -16.93 -21.65
CA ALA A 15 -14.22 -15.60 -21.76
C ALA A 15 -13.67 -15.12 -20.40
N GLY A 16 -14.39 -15.39 -19.31
CA GLY A 16 -13.94 -15.14 -17.94
C GLY A 16 -12.65 -15.89 -17.59
N CYS A 17 -12.57 -17.18 -17.92
CA CYS A 17 -11.35 -17.97 -17.74
C CYS A 17 -10.16 -17.39 -18.52
N GLU A 18 -10.36 -17.01 -19.79
CA GLU A 18 -9.31 -16.42 -20.64
C GLU A 18 -8.81 -15.07 -20.08
N ALA A 19 -9.73 -14.22 -19.60
CA ALA A 19 -9.42 -12.94 -18.98
C ALA A 19 -8.63 -13.11 -17.66
N ILE A 20 -9.05 -14.05 -16.80
CA ILE A 20 -8.36 -14.36 -15.55
C ILE A 20 -6.96 -14.91 -15.82
N ASN A 21 -6.82 -15.83 -16.77
CA ASN A 21 -5.53 -16.46 -17.07
C ASN A 21 -4.48 -15.43 -17.51
N THR A 22 -4.88 -14.46 -18.34
CA THR A 22 -4.02 -13.35 -18.76
C THR A 22 -3.57 -12.50 -17.57
N ARG A 23 -4.48 -12.21 -16.62
CA ARG A 23 -4.16 -11.46 -15.40
C ARG A 23 -3.24 -12.25 -14.47
N LEU A 24 -3.46 -13.55 -14.32
CA LEU A 24 -2.65 -14.44 -13.49
C LEU A 24 -1.21 -14.51 -13.98
N ALA A 25 -0.98 -14.55 -15.29
CA ALA A 25 0.38 -14.51 -15.86
C ALA A 25 1.15 -13.24 -15.45
N GLY A 26 0.48 -12.08 -15.48
CA GLY A 26 1.07 -10.82 -15.02
C GLY A 26 1.32 -10.77 -13.51
N VAL A 27 0.45 -11.38 -12.70
CA VAL A 27 0.62 -11.48 -11.24
C VAL A 27 1.75 -12.44 -10.88
N ALA A 28 1.81 -13.61 -11.52
CA ALA A 28 2.87 -14.60 -11.29
C ALA A 28 4.27 -13.99 -11.47
N ARG A 29 4.46 -13.17 -12.51
CA ARG A 29 5.70 -12.42 -12.71
C ARG A 29 5.99 -11.46 -11.55
N LYS A 30 5.00 -10.65 -11.14
CA LYS A 30 5.15 -9.67 -10.04
C LYS A 30 5.38 -10.29 -8.67
N VAL A 31 4.95 -11.54 -8.45
CA VAL A 31 5.17 -12.28 -7.20
C VAL A 31 6.62 -12.77 -7.09
N VAL A 32 7.26 -13.08 -8.23
CA VAL A 32 8.65 -13.55 -8.28
C VAL A 32 9.64 -12.39 -8.41
N GLU A 33 9.26 -11.32 -9.09
CA GLU A 33 10.06 -10.09 -9.14
C GLU A 33 10.24 -9.55 -7.72
N ALA A 34 11.50 -9.28 -7.35
CA ALA A 34 11.80 -8.62 -6.09
C ALA A 34 11.03 -7.28 -6.06
N ALA A 35 10.32 -7.03 -4.96
CA ALA A 35 9.63 -5.76 -4.79
C ALA A 35 10.63 -4.61 -5.01
N PRO A 36 10.24 -3.52 -5.71
CA PRO A 36 11.09 -2.36 -5.84
C PRO A 36 11.39 -1.86 -4.42
N SER A 37 12.60 -2.17 -3.96
CA SER A 37 13.10 -1.75 -2.67
C SER A 37 14.03 -0.58 -2.90
N ILE A 38 13.92 0.40 -2.04
CA ILE A 38 14.95 1.41 -1.89
C ILE A 38 16.07 0.77 -1.07
N HIS A 39 17.28 0.69 -1.62
CA HIS A 39 18.40 0.13 -0.87
C HIS A 39 18.92 1.16 0.13
N PHE A 40 19.26 0.72 1.34
CA PHE A 40 19.82 1.62 2.35
C PHE A 40 21.06 2.37 1.85
N ASP A 41 21.85 1.74 0.99
CA ASP A 41 23.06 2.32 0.39
C ASP A 41 22.77 3.38 -0.69
N GLU A 42 21.55 3.44 -1.22
CA GLU A 42 21.11 4.47 -2.18
C GLU A 42 20.73 5.79 -1.49
N PHE A 43 20.64 5.80 -0.14
CA PHE A 43 20.35 7.01 0.61
C PHE A 43 21.62 7.70 1.11
N PRO A 44 21.65 9.04 1.08
CA PRO A 44 22.73 9.79 1.72
C PRO A 44 22.79 9.44 3.20
N ARG A 45 23.96 9.01 3.65
CA ARG A 45 24.24 8.77 5.07
C ARG A 45 24.45 10.11 5.78
N GLU A 46 24.19 10.13 7.09
CA GLU A 46 24.50 11.27 7.96
C GLU A 46 23.78 12.58 7.59
N ILE A 47 22.57 12.50 7.03
CA ILE A 47 21.71 13.68 6.86
C ILE A 47 21.41 14.28 8.24
N PRO A 48 21.79 15.54 8.51
CA PRO A 48 21.48 16.17 9.77
C PRO A 48 19.97 16.24 9.94
N LYS A 49 19.47 15.81 11.11
CA LYS A 49 18.05 15.92 11.43
C LYS A 49 17.65 17.39 11.36
N ARG A 50 16.48 17.66 10.76
CA ARG A 50 15.91 19.01 10.79
C ARG A 50 15.63 19.37 12.25
N THR A 51 16.07 20.56 12.65
CA THR A 51 15.68 21.12 13.94
C THR A 51 14.18 21.40 13.90
N ILE A 52 13.43 20.72 14.77
CA ILE A 52 12.01 20.98 14.95
C ILE A 52 11.89 21.95 16.13
N GLN A 53 11.25 23.09 15.90
CA GLN A 53 10.96 24.05 16.96
C GLN A 53 9.60 23.71 17.57
N ILE A 54 9.58 23.40 18.86
CA ILE A 54 8.33 23.16 19.59
C ILE A 54 7.77 24.51 20.00
N SER A 55 6.66 24.91 19.39
CA SER A 55 5.97 26.13 19.76
C SER A 55 5.23 25.95 21.09
N GLU A 56 4.99 27.05 21.80
CA GLU A 56 4.19 27.04 23.03
C GLU A 56 2.78 26.47 22.80
N ALA A 57 2.18 26.74 21.63
CA ALA A 57 0.89 26.19 21.26
C ALA A 57 0.94 24.66 21.10
N ALA A 58 1.99 24.12 20.48
CA ALA A 58 2.19 22.68 20.34
C ALA A 58 2.38 22.00 21.71
N GLN A 59 3.16 22.61 22.62
CA GLN A 59 3.33 22.10 23.98
C GLN A 59 2.02 22.06 24.76
N ARG A 60 1.20 23.13 24.66
CA ARG A 60 -0.13 23.17 25.30
C ARG A 60 -1.05 22.06 24.79
N LEU A 61 -1.04 21.81 23.48
CA LEU A 61 -1.82 20.71 22.89
C LEU A 61 -1.31 19.35 23.35
N ALA A 62 0.00 19.15 23.39
CA ALA A 62 0.58 17.89 23.86
C ALA A 62 0.21 17.60 25.32
N ASN A 63 0.28 18.60 26.20
CA ASN A 63 -0.12 18.46 27.60
C ASN A 63 -1.61 18.09 27.74
N ALA A 64 -2.48 18.68 26.91
CA ALA A 64 -3.91 18.37 26.90
C ALA A 64 -4.20 16.94 26.39
N LEU A 65 -3.35 16.42 25.51
CA LEU A 65 -3.45 15.07 24.94
C LEU A 65 -2.62 14.02 25.70
N HIS A 66 -1.98 14.40 26.81
CA HIS A 66 -1.04 13.56 27.56
C HIS A 66 0.09 12.97 26.70
N LEU A 67 0.58 13.77 25.74
CA LEU A 67 1.73 13.45 24.91
C LEU A 67 2.98 14.12 25.51
N HIS A 68 4.06 13.37 25.64
CA HIS A 68 5.36 13.93 26.01
C HIS A 68 6.11 14.36 24.75
N LEU A 69 6.44 15.65 24.68
CA LEU A 69 7.33 16.21 23.67
C LEU A 69 8.66 16.50 24.36
N ASP A 70 9.72 15.83 23.92
CA ASP A 70 11.12 16.07 24.30
C ASP A 70 11.84 16.91 23.24
#